data_AF-A0A2V9Z261-F1
#
_entry.id   AF-A0A2V9Z261-F1
#
_cell.length_a   1.000
_cell.length_b   1.000
_cell.length_c   1.000
_cell.angle_alpha   90.00
_cell.angle_beta   90.00
_cell.angle_gamma   90.00
#
_symmetry.space_group_name_H-M   'P 1'
#
loop_
_entity.id
_entity.type
_entity.pdbx_description
1 polymer ?
#
loop_
_entity_poly.entity_id
_entity_poly.type
_entity_poly.pdbx_seq_one_letter_code
_entity_poly.pdbx_strand_id
1 'polypeptide(L)'
;MALAWRCYRAAVLHSPWANIYEGTDTRFDSILFGCVLAIVANPRLGDRVVWLRKHAYILAAVGSMVIVLSFAYRNAFFRDTFRYSIQAIGLMPIFFLLILPKGNRITRCLEMPVFLWLGQLSYSMYLIHHTLFHHLYHFYRQSPWIPCVVLVLTVAYAQA
;
A
#
# COMPACT_ATOMS: atom_id res chain seq x y z
N MET A 1 -1.18 -8.44 -17.54
CA MET A 1 -2.64 -8.33 -17.78
C MET A 1 -3.20 -7.02 -17.22
N ALA A 2 -3.24 -6.80 -15.91
CA ALA A 2 -3.77 -5.54 -15.34
C ALA A 2 -3.00 -4.26 -15.74
N LEU A 3 -1.67 -4.32 -15.89
CA LEU A 3 -0.86 -3.17 -16.34
C LEU A 3 -1.17 -2.78 -17.80
N ALA A 4 -1.32 -3.77 -18.68
CA ALA A 4 -1.72 -3.56 -20.07
C ALA A 4 -3.15 -2.99 -20.16
N TRP A 5 -4.05 -3.45 -19.29
CA TRP A 5 -5.41 -2.93 -19.20
C TRP A 5 -5.47 -1.48 -18.71
N ARG A 6 -4.63 -1.09 -17.74
CA ARG A 6 -4.49 0.32 -17.33
C ARG A 6 -3.91 1.18 -18.44
N CYS A 7 -2.87 0.72 -19.14
CA CYS A 7 -2.32 1.44 -20.30
C CYS A 7 -3.39 1.63 -21.38
N TYR A 8 -4.24 0.63 -21.62
CA TYR A 8 -5.35 0.73 -22.56
C TYR A 8 -6.41 1.76 -22.10
N ARG A 9 -6.83 1.73 -20.82
CA ARG A 9 -7.80 2.70 -20.28
C ARG A 9 -7.27 4.13 -20.24
N ALA A 10 -5.98 4.31 -19.96
CA ALA A 10 -5.33 5.61 -19.92
C ALA A 10 -5.06 6.18 -21.33
N ALA A 11 -4.56 5.36 -22.26
CA ALA A 11 -4.16 5.81 -23.60
C ALA A 11 -5.32 5.85 -24.61
N VAL A 12 -6.30 4.96 -24.51
CA VAL A 12 -7.39 4.83 -25.49
C VAL A 12 -8.67 5.46 -24.97
N LEU A 13 -9.11 5.10 -23.75
CA LEU A 13 -10.38 5.58 -23.20
C LEU A 13 -10.31 6.97 -22.54
N HIS A 14 -9.11 7.55 -22.37
CA HIS A 14 -8.92 8.83 -21.66
C HIS A 14 -9.71 8.90 -20.33
N SER A 15 -9.80 7.75 -19.64
CA SER A 15 -10.67 7.63 -18.46
C SER A 15 -10.17 8.54 -17.34
N PRO A 16 -11.09 9.20 -16.60
CA PRO A 16 -10.72 10.02 -15.45
C PRO A 16 -9.91 9.23 -14.42
N TRP A 17 -8.94 9.89 -13.78
CA TRP A 17 -8.07 9.31 -12.76
C TRP A 17 -8.85 8.57 -11.65
N ALA A 18 -10.02 9.08 -11.27
CA ALA A 18 -10.89 8.47 -10.25
C ALA A 18 -11.34 7.06 -10.65
N ASN A 19 -11.69 6.84 -11.92
CA ASN A 19 -12.14 5.53 -12.42
C ASN A 19 -11.01 4.51 -12.54
N ILE A 20 -9.78 4.99 -12.76
CA ILE A 20 -8.58 4.13 -12.77
C ILE A 20 -8.14 3.85 -11.34
N TYR A 21 -8.32 4.80 -10.42
CA TYR A 21 -8.00 4.67 -9.01
C TYR A 21 -8.98 3.71 -8.32
N GLU A 22 -10.28 3.89 -8.45
CA GLU A 22 -11.30 3.13 -7.70
C GLU A 22 -11.62 1.77 -8.32
N GLY A 23 -11.17 1.52 -9.55
CA GLY A 23 -11.40 0.25 -10.26
C GLY A 23 -10.77 -0.95 -9.53
N THR A 24 -11.58 -1.93 -9.17
CA THR A 24 -11.09 -3.24 -8.71
C THR A 24 -10.33 -3.97 -9.81
N ASP A 25 -10.73 -3.79 -11.07
CA ASP A 25 -10.07 -4.35 -12.27
C ASP A 25 -8.62 -3.88 -12.41
N THR A 26 -8.36 -2.61 -12.05
CA THR A 26 -7.03 -2.02 -12.16
C THR A 26 -6.16 -2.36 -10.97
N ARG A 27 -6.71 -2.79 -9.82
CA ARG A 27 -5.94 -3.02 -8.59
C ARG A 27 -5.70 -4.47 -8.20
N PHE A 28 -6.34 -5.41 -8.91
CA PHE A 28 -6.25 -6.83 -8.62
C PHE A 28 -4.82 -7.38 -8.71
N ASP A 29 -3.95 -6.80 -9.54
CA ASP A 29 -2.53 -7.20 -9.64
C ASP A 29 -1.78 -7.04 -8.31
N SER A 30 -2.06 -6.00 -7.54
CA SER A 30 -1.39 -5.77 -6.25
C SER A 30 -1.65 -6.89 -5.25
N ILE A 31 -2.85 -7.48 -5.26
CA ILE A 31 -3.20 -8.65 -4.44
C ILE A 31 -2.52 -9.90 -5.00
N LEU A 32 -2.56 -10.07 -6.33
CA LEU A 32 -1.97 -11.21 -7.00
C LEU A 32 -0.46 -11.34 -6.72
N PHE A 33 0.30 -10.23 -6.71
CA PHE A 33 1.71 -10.25 -6.35
C PHE A 33 1.96 -10.76 -4.93
N GLY A 34 1.08 -10.42 -3.97
CA GLY A 34 1.11 -10.96 -2.61
C GLY A 34 0.84 -12.47 -2.57
N CYS A 35 -0.17 -12.92 -3.32
CA CYS A 35 -0.49 -14.36 -3.43
C CYS A 35 0.65 -15.15 -4.08
N VAL A 36 1.24 -14.64 -5.16
CA VAL A 36 2.39 -15.25 -5.84
C VAL A 36 3.57 -15.36 -4.89
N LEU A 37 3.87 -14.30 -4.12
CA LEU A 37 4.93 -14.33 -3.11
C LEU A 37 4.66 -15.40 -2.04
N ALA A 38 3.42 -15.53 -1.57
CA ALA A 38 3.03 -16.50 -0.56
C ALA A 38 3.09 -17.97 -1.04
N ILE A 39 3.03 -18.20 -2.36
CA ILE A 39 3.17 -19.53 -2.96
C ILE A 39 4.63 -19.86 -3.30
N VAL A 40 5.35 -18.92 -3.94
CA VAL A 40 6.68 -19.15 -4.50
C VAL A 40 7.82 -19.03 -3.49
N ALA A 41 7.62 -18.18 -2.48
CA ALA A 41 8.69 -17.79 -1.58
C ALA A 41 8.17 -17.73 -0.15
N ASN A 42 7.68 -18.87 0.35
CA ASN A 42 7.13 -18.98 1.70
C ASN A 42 8.13 -19.65 2.66
N PRO A 43 8.88 -18.87 3.46
CA PRO A 43 9.85 -19.41 4.40
C PRO A 43 9.22 -20.27 5.50
N ARG A 44 7.91 -20.08 5.78
CA ARG A 44 7.19 -20.82 6.84
C ARG A 44 6.75 -22.21 6.40
N LEU A 45 6.50 -22.44 5.09
CA LEU A 45 6.27 -23.77 4.54
C LEU A 45 7.56 -24.55 4.25
N GLY A 46 8.73 -24.01 4.65
CA GLY A 46 10.02 -24.67 4.45
C GLY A 46 10.62 -24.46 3.07
N ASP A 47 10.08 -23.51 2.29
CA ASP A 47 10.53 -23.26 0.93
C ASP A 47 11.92 -22.62 0.94
N ARG A 48 12.90 -23.29 0.32
CA ARG A 48 14.33 -22.95 0.45
C ARG A 48 14.81 -22.09 -0.71
N VAL A 49 14.28 -20.88 -0.82
CA VAL A 49 14.88 -19.81 -1.64
C VAL A 49 16.10 -19.19 -0.94
N VAL A 50 17.20 -19.95 -0.91
CA VAL A 50 18.47 -19.59 -0.24
C VAL A 50 19.03 -18.27 -0.78
N TRP A 51 18.92 -18.04 -2.09
CA TRP A 51 19.41 -16.83 -2.74
C TRP A 51 18.62 -15.58 -2.32
N LEU A 52 17.27 -15.64 -2.35
CA LEU A 52 16.45 -14.52 -1.90
C LEU A 52 16.68 -14.23 -0.41
N ARG A 53 16.82 -15.28 0.41
CA ARG A 53 17.10 -15.09 1.84
C ARG A 53 18.44 -14.39 2.10
N LYS A 54 19.46 -14.68 1.30
CA LYS A 54 20.79 -14.02 1.41
C LYS A 54 20.72 -12.54 1.01
N HIS A 55 19.96 -12.21 -0.03
CA HIS A 55 19.86 -10.84 -0.57
C HIS A 55 18.62 -10.07 -0.09
N ALA A 56 17.83 -10.62 0.83
CA ALA A 56 16.55 -10.04 1.27
C ALA A 56 16.68 -8.58 1.72
N TYR A 57 17.75 -8.25 2.46
CA TYR A 57 18.02 -6.88 2.91
C TYR A 57 18.31 -5.92 1.76
N ILE A 58 19.11 -6.35 0.79
CA ILE A 58 19.45 -5.55 -0.39
C ILE A 58 18.19 -5.36 -1.24
N LEU A 59 17.42 -6.43 -1.47
CA LEU A 59 16.18 -6.39 -2.22
C LEU A 59 15.13 -5.49 -1.55
N ALA A 60 15.01 -5.54 -0.23
CA ALA A 60 14.10 -4.67 0.52
C ALA A 60 14.55 -3.20 0.48
N ALA A 61 15.85 -2.92 0.56
CA ALA A 61 16.40 -1.58 0.42
C ALA A 61 16.22 -1.02 -1.00
N VAL A 62 16.40 -1.86 -2.02
CA VAL A 62 16.10 -1.48 -3.41
C VAL A 62 14.60 -1.25 -3.59
N GLY A 63 13.76 -2.10 -3.03
CA GLY A 63 12.30 -1.95 -3.06
C GLY A 63 11.83 -0.65 -2.41
N SER A 64 12.37 -0.30 -1.23
CA SER A 64 12.05 0.97 -0.56
C SER A 64 12.55 2.17 -1.35
N MET A 65 13.76 2.11 -1.92
CA MET A 65 14.29 3.15 -2.80
C MET A 65 13.40 3.35 -4.03
N VAL A 66 12.94 2.27 -4.66
CA VAL A 66 12.02 2.33 -5.81
C VAL A 66 10.69 2.99 -5.42
N ILE A 67 10.15 2.70 -4.24
CA ILE A 67 8.93 3.35 -3.74
C ILE A 67 9.19 4.86 -3.53
N VAL A 68 10.28 5.24 -2.88
CA VAL A 68 10.62 6.67 -2.66
C VAL A 68 10.82 7.41 -3.98
N LEU A 69 11.55 6.81 -4.93
CA LEU A 69 11.74 7.37 -6.26
C LEU A 69 10.42 7.50 -7.04
N SER A 70 9.48 6.56 -6.84
CA SER A 70 8.15 6.63 -7.45
C SER A 70 7.35 7.85 -6.98
N PHE A 71 7.62 8.35 -5.76
CA PHE A 71 7.01 9.58 -5.25
C PHE A 71 7.70 10.85 -5.75
N ALA A 72 9.01 10.80 -6.00
CA ALA A 72 9.75 11.92 -6.59
C ALA A 72 9.34 12.20 -8.04
N TYR A 73 8.97 11.16 -8.80
CA TYR A 73 8.58 11.31 -10.20
C TYR A 73 7.13 11.77 -10.34
N ARG A 74 6.93 13.07 -10.64
CA ARG A 74 5.64 13.76 -10.56
C ARG A 74 4.80 13.79 -11.84
N ASN A 75 5.11 13.00 -12.86
CA ASN A 75 4.40 13.00 -14.15
C ASN A 75 2.99 12.38 -14.06
N ALA A 76 1.97 13.03 -14.63
CA ALA A 76 0.56 12.64 -14.53
C ALA A 76 0.28 11.24 -15.13
N PHE A 77 0.80 10.97 -16.33
CA PHE A 77 0.59 9.68 -17.00
C PHE A 77 1.27 8.51 -16.27
N PHE A 78 2.44 8.77 -15.69
CA PHE A 78 3.17 7.79 -14.87
C PHE A 78 2.47 7.52 -13.54
N ARG A 79 1.87 8.55 -12.94
CA ARG A 79 1.17 8.49 -11.65
C ARG A 79 -0.06 7.58 -11.71
N ASP A 80 -0.79 7.64 -12.81
CA ASP A 80 -2.07 6.95 -12.95
C ASP A 80 -1.91 5.49 -13.42
N THR A 81 -0.79 5.16 -14.09
CA THR A 81 -0.60 3.84 -14.70
C THR A 81 0.51 3.01 -14.05
N PHE A 82 1.74 3.51 -14.07
CA PHE A 82 2.94 2.73 -13.74
C PHE A 82 3.28 2.76 -12.25
N ARG A 83 3.00 3.87 -11.58
CA ARG A 83 3.33 4.05 -10.16
C ARG A 83 2.82 2.90 -9.29
N TYR A 84 1.56 2.50 -9.48
CA TYR A 84 0.93 1.46 -8.66
C TYR A 84 1.60 0.10 -8.83
N SER A 85 1.96 -0.30 -10.05
CA SER A 85 2.62 -1.58 -10.29
C SER A 85 4.09 -1.56 -9.84
N ILE A 86 4.77 -0.43 -10.00
CA ILE A 86 6.14 -0.24 -9.48
C ILE A 86 6.15 -0.33 -7.95
N GLN A 87 5.16 0.28 -7.28
CA GLN A 87 5.00 0.18 -5.84
C GLN A 87 4.67 -1.25 -5.39
N ALA A 88 3.78 -1.95 -6.09
CA ALA A 88 3.46 -3.35 -5.78
C ALA A 88 4.70 -4.25 -5.89
N ILE A 89 5.50 -4.10 -6.95
CA ILE A 89 6.77 -4.82 -7.13
C ILE A 89 7.78 -4.43 -6.06
N GLY A 90 7.88 -3.13 -5.71
CA GLY A 90 8.77 -2.64 -4.67
C GLY A 90 8.42 -3.13 -3.26
N LEU A 91 7.13 -3.34 -2.98
CA LEU A 91 6.65 -3.89 -1.71
C LEU A 91 6.93 -5.39 -1.55
N MET A 92 6.94 -6.15 -2.64
CA MET A 92 7.14 -7.59 -2.63
C MET A 92 8.41 -8.05 -1.86
N PRO A 93 9.62 -7.50 -2.09
CA PRO A 93 10.81 -7.86 -1.31
C PRO A 93 10.77 -7.36 0.13
N ILE A 94 10.06 -6.26 0.42
CA ILE A 94 9.86 -5.74 1.78
C ILE A 94 9.03 -6.74 2.59
N PHE A 95 7.91 -7.22 2.04
CA PHE A 95 7.09 -8.24 2.67
C PHE A 95 7.82 -9.57 2.84
N PHE A 96 8.60 -9.98 1.84
CA PHE A 96 9.44 -11.17 1.97
C PHE A 96 10.39 -11.08 3.17
N LEU A 97 11.04 -9.91 3.37
CA LEU A 97 11.91 -9.68 4.52
C LEU A 97 11.15 -9.75 5.85
N LEU A 98 9.90 -9.31 5.89
CA LEU A 98 9.05 -9.34 7.11
C LEU A 98 8.57 -10.76 7.47
N ILE A 99 8.36 -11.64 6.48
CA ILE A 99 7.87 -13.01 6.71
C ILE A 99 9.01 -13.94 7.17
N LEU A 100 10.27 -13.56 6.93
CA LEU A 100 11.42 -14.37 7.32
C LEU A 100 11.43 -14.63 8.84
N PRO A 101 11.65 -15.89 9.28
CA PRO A 101 11.61 -16.27 10.70
C PRO A 101 12.77 -15.70 11.53
N LYS A 102 13.72 -14.97 10.91
CA LYS A 102 14.79 -14.32 11.64
C LYS A 102 14.24 -13.01 12.23
N GLY A 103 14.16 -12.95 13.56
CA GLY A 103 13.79 -11.75 14.32
C GLY A 103 14.80 -10.62 14.10
N ASN A 104 14.63 -9.90 13.00
CA ASN A 104 15.47 -8.77 12.62
C ASN A 104 15.06 -7.54 13.43
N ARG A 105 15.97 -6.58 13.62
CA ARG A 105 15.63 -5.33 14.34
C ARG A 105 14.48 -4.57 13.66
N ILE A 106 14.41 -4.63 12.33
CA ILE A 106 13.34 -4.01 11.53
C ILE A 106 12.00 -4.68 11.81
N THR A 107 11.93 -6.02 11.72
CA THR A 107 10.68 -6.74 11.99
C THR A 107 10.21 -6.50 13.43
N ARG A 108 11.14 -6.51 14.39
CA ARG A 108 10.84 -6.22 15.79
C ARG A 108 10.32 -4.79 16.03
N CYS A 109 10.81 -3.81 15.27
CA CYS A 109 10.30 -2.44 15.33
C CYS A 109 8.89 -2.34 14.76
N LEU A 110 8.59 -3.07 13.67
CA LEU A 110 7.24 -3.13 13.10
C LEU A 110 6.26 -3.96 13.93
N GLU A 111 6.76 -4.93 14.71
CA GLU A 111 5.99 -5.77 15.63
C GLU A 111 5.73 -5.09 16.99
N MET A 112 6.07 -3.80 17.15
CA MET A 112 5.71 -3.09 18.38
C MET A 112 4.18 -3.03 18.52
N PRO A 113 3.65 -3.15 19.75
CA PRO A 113 2.20 -3.22 19.98
C PRO A 113 1.45 -2.01 19.42
N VAL A 114 2.06 -0.83 19.41
CA VAL A 114 1.49 0.39 18.82
C VAL A 114 1.29 0.25 17.30
N PHE A 115 2.27 -0.31 16.58
CA PHE A 115 2.17 -0.49 15.12
C PHE A 115 1.19 -1.60 14.76
N LEU A 116 1.14 -2.68 15.55
CA LEU A 116 0.15 -3.75 15.38
C LEU A 116 -1.28 -3.23 15.60
N TRP A 117 -1.47 -2.45 16.67
CA TRP A 117 -2.74 -1.82 16.98
C TRP A 117 -3.17 -0.83 15.89
N LEU A 118 -2.26 0.04 15.42
CA LEU A 118 -2.54 0.95 14.32
C LEU A 118 -2.88 0.21 13.01
N GLY A 119 -2.23 -0.93 12.77
CA GLY A 119 -2.53 -1.82 11.65
C GLY A 119 -3.95 -2.40 11.71
N GLN A 120 -4.41 -2.84 12.89
CA GLN A 120 -5.76 -3.35 13.09
C GLN A 120 -6.82 -2.27 12.84
N LEU A 121 -6.57 -1.05 13.30
CA LEU A 121 -7.46 0.10 13.12
C LEU A 121 -7.48 0.64 11.68
N SER A 122 -6.46 0.32 10.86
CA SER A 122 -6.27 0.93 9.54
C SER A 122 -7.46 0.75 8.60
N TYR A 123 -8.12 -0.41 8.64
CA TYR A 123 -9.27 -0.70 7.78
C TYR A 123 -10.49 0.15 8.16
N SER A 124 -10.84 0.18 9.45
CA SER A 124 -11.95 1.00 9.96
C SER A 124 -11.70 2.49 9.75
N MET A 125 -10.47 2.96 10.03
CA MET A 125 -10.07 4.34 9.75
C MET A 125 -10.19 4.68 8.26
N TYR A 126 -9.76 3.80 7.36
CA TYR A 126 -9.88 4.00 5.91
C TYR A 126 -11.33 4.14 5.45
N LEU A 127 -12.25 3.36 6.01
CA LEU A 127 -13.65 3.41 5.58
C LEU A 127 -14.35 4.71 6.03
N ILE A 128 -13.99 5.20 7.21
CA ILE A 128 -14.72 6.28 7.88
C ILE A 128 -14.13 7.65 7.57
N HIS A 129 -12.81 7.75 7.39
CA HIS A 129 -12.19 9.05 7.10
C HIS A 129 -12.79 9.70 5.85
N HIS A 130 -13.05 8.92 4.79
CA HIS A 130 -13.60 9.45 3.54
C HIS A 130 -15.01 9.99 3.73
N THR A 131 -15.86 9.22 4.43
CA THR A 131 -17.25 9.58 4.73
C THR A 131 -17.33 10.82 5.65
N LEU A 132 -16.48 10.87 6.69
CA LEU A 132 -16.39 12.02 7.59
C LEU A 132 -15.88 13.27 6.88
N PHE A 133 -14.85 13.13 6.03
CA PHE A 133 -14.32 14.25 5.28
C PHE A 133 -15.39 14.82 4.34
N HIS A 134 -16.11 13.97 3.61
CA HIS A 134 -17.18 14.42 2.73
C HIS A 134 -18.31 15.16 3.48
N HIS A 135 -18.76 14.62 4.63
CA HIS A 135 -19.82 15.25 5.42
C HIS A 135 -19.38 16.55 6.11
N LEU A 136 -18.21 16.56 6.76
CA LEU A 136 -17.75 17.73 7.53
C LEU A 136 -17.35 18.90 6.63
N TYR A 137 -16.76 18.62 5.46
CA TYR A 137 -16.36 19.68 4.53
C TYR A 137 -17.55 20.32 3.80
N HIS A 138 -18.66 19.58 3.65
CA HIS A 138 -19.88 20.10 3.04
C HIS A 138 -20.71 20.96 4.02
N PHE A 139 -20.64 20.67 5.32
CA PHE A 139 -21.46 21.35 6.34
C PHE A 139 -20.72 22.44 7.14
N TYR A 140 -19.39 22.37 7.29
CA TYR A 140 -18.62 23.33 8.09
C TYR A 140 -17.69 24.20 7.25
N ARG A 141 -17.72 25.52 7.52
CA ARG A 141 -16.83 26.55 6.93
C ARG A 141 -15.36 26.17 7.20
N GLN A 142 -14.51 26.27 6.18
CA GLN A 142 -13.09 25.87 6.20
C GLN A 142 -12.36 26.43 7.43
N SER A 143 -12.13 25.57 8.41
CA SER A 143 -11.46 25.88 9.65
C SER A 143 -10.32 24.87 9.86
N PRO A 144 -9.12 25.31 10.27
CA PRO A 144 -7.95 24.44 10.42
C PRO A 144 -8.13 23.34 11.50
N TRP A 145 -9.17 23.43 12.32
CA TRP A 145 -9.48 22.47 13.38
C TRP A 145 -10.23 21.22 12.90
N ILE A 146 -10.92 21.30 11.75
CA ILE A 146 -11.70 20.18 11.17
C ILE A 146 -10.84 18.93 10.93
N PRO A 147 -9.63 18.98 10.33
CA PRO A 147 -8.82 17.77 10.14
C PRO A 147 -8.37 17.12 11.44
N CYS A 148 -8.10 17.89 12.49
CA CYS A 148 -7.76 17.35 13.81
C CYS A 148 -8.96 16.62 14.43
N VAL A 149 -10.17 17.20 14.32
CA VAL A 149 -11.41 16.58 14.81
C VAL A 149 -11.74 15.31 14.04
N VAL A 150 -11.59 15.31 12.71
CA VAL A 150 -11.77 14.11 11.87
C VAL A 150 -10.80 13.01 12.31
N LEU A 151 -9.52 13.34 12.53
CA LEU A 151 -8.52 12.36 12.94
C LEU A 151 -8.88 11.75 14.31
N VAL A 152 -9.24 12.59 15.29
CA VAL A 152 -9.66 12.10 16.61
C VAL A 152 -10.93 11.23 16.52
N LEU A 153 -11.94 11.65 15.76
CA LEU A 153 -13.17 10.87 15.57
C LEU A 153 -12.94 9.55 14.83
N THR A 154 -12.08 9.53 13.81
CA THR A 154 -11.73 8.28 13.11
C THR A 154 -11.02 7.30 14.01
N VAL A 155 -10.10 7.78 14.86
CA VAL A 155 -9.38 6.93 15.81
C VAL A 155 -10.31 6.44 16.92
N ALA A 156 -11.17 7.31 17.44
CA ALA A 156 -12.15 6.95 18.46
C ALA A 156 -13.16 5.92 17.96
N TYR A 157 -13.67 6.07 16.73
CA TYR A 157 -14.57 5.09 16.14
C TYR A 157 -13.86 3.77 15.86
N ALA A 158 -12.62 3.81 15.33
CA ALA A 158 -11.92 2.57 15.01
C ALA A 158 -11.62 1.73 16.27
N GLN A 159 -11.53 2.36 17.44
CA GLN A 159 -11.32 1.69 18.74
C GLN A 159 -12.60 1.08 19.36
N ALA A 160 -13.78 1.47 18.87
CA ALA A 160 -15.08 1.03 19.40
C ALA A 160 -15.56 -0.27 18.74
#